data_AF-A0AAD8C2I4-F1
#
_entry.id   AF-A0AAD8C2I4-F1
#
_cell.length_a   1.000
_cell.length_b   1.000
_cell.length_c   1.000
_cell.angle_alpha   90.00
_cell.angle_beta   90.00
_cell.angle_gamma   90.00
#
_symmetry.space_group_name_H-M   'P 1'
#
loop_
_entity.id
_entity.type
_entity.pdbx_description
1 polymer ?
#
loop_
_entity_poly.entity_id
_entity_poly.type
_entity_poly.pdbx_seq_one_letter_code
_entity_poly.pdbx_strand_id
1 'polypeptide(L)'
;MHVLSRAQRKERNRNKKNRRDRFLSPAGSVKDRTSRDVSGQAETYFIRPFTLDRPPADGVHEVDRLVTSSLILNIESIFCKSAGISTRPCVFSALECRLDRCLRIRPNLWELVLPTRDQWVDEFHRIIPQISYASTSADLSDKTRFEYFSRVVPPDNYQAQAMADTARALGWTYVNTLADSGTYGEKGIQAFVEATKNSAGLCISRAESIPRGADDNRLRAIVDSLLKGENNAKAIMMFANEDNSRRVVQAISRLNKTDSVYLLASDSWGAKVHPVYRQEADAEGTVTILPMRSMIPGFDEYFLNLTVNHTRNPWFKEFWSEIFNCTIDNFHNGAKACTGNESLKNWKDYSQEGLVQFVIDSVYALAHAVNDMLAAYCTDGFVRCPILKQLSGPVFLQFIRNVSFVGVSGDEVKFNTNGDSLGRYDIFQFQKVNDEFKYIKVGEWID
;
A
#
# COMPACT_ATOMS: atom_id res chain seq x y z
N MET A 1 -22.58 -53.46 9.96
CA MET A 1 -23.97 -53.59 9.44
C MET A 1 -24.69 -52.30 9.84
N HIS A 2 -25.05 -51.40 8.93
CA HIS A 2 -26.19 -51.45 7.98
C HIS A 2 -27.56 -51.22 8.66
N VAL A 3 -28.47 -50.37 8.15
CA VAL A 3 -28.34 -49.26 7.17
C VAL A 3 -29.60 -48.34 7.17
N LEU A 4 -29.43 -47.03 6.90
CA LEU A 4 -30.35 -46.00 6.35
C LEU A 4 -31.89 -45.92 6.65
N SER A 5 -32.38 -44.66 6.59
CA SER A 5 -33.70 -44.23 6.02
C SER A 5 -34.96 -44.26 6.94
N ARG A 6 -36.08 -43.54 6.67
CA ARG A 6 -36.34 -42.25 5.96
C ARG A 6 -37.76 -41.71 6.32
N ALA A 7 -37.92 -40.38 6.27
CA ALA A 7 -39.09 -39.62 5.75
C ALA A 7 -40.57 -39.81 6.26
N GLN A 8 -41.08 -38.73 6.88
CA GLN A 8 -42.28 -37.92 6.49
C GLN A 8 -43.77 -38.38 6.69
N ARG A 9 -44.55 -37.41 7.23
CA ARG A 9 -45.91 -36.89 6.82
C ARG A 9 -47.25 -37.46 7.35
N LYS A 10 -48.01 -36.58 8.05
CA LYS A 10 -49.48 -36.23 8.00
C LYS A 10 -49.93 -35.78 9.40
N GLU A 11 -50.50 -34.60 9.70
CA GLU A 11 -51.57 -33.70 9.18
C GLU A 11 -53.00 -33.88 9.77
N ARG A 12 -53.45 -32.81 10.46
CA ARG A 12 -54.83 -32.28 10.67
C ARG A 12 -55.91 -33.09 11.41
N ASN A 13 -56.34 -32.58 12.58
CA ASN A 13 -57.58 -31.78 12.80
C ASN A 13 -57.89 -31.61 14.32
N ARG A 14 -58.80 -30.76 14.85
CA ARG A 14 -59.29 -29.37 14.55
C ARG A 14 -60.49 -29.05 15.47
N ASN A 15 -60.38 -28.19 16.48
CA ASN A 15 -61.52 -27.55 17.22
C ASN A 15 -61.01 -26.54 18.29
N LYS A 16 -61.80 -25.62 18.89
CA LYS A 16 -62.67 -24.53 18.36
C LYS A 16 -63.22 -23.68 19.54
N LYS A 17 -63.03 -22.34 19.52
CA LYS A 17 -63.61 -21.22 20.37
C LYS A 17 -62.49 -20.37 21.01
N ASN A 18 -62.27 -19.07 20.79
CA ASN A 18 -62.96 -17.92 20.14
C ASN A 18 -63.85 -17.00 21.03
N ARG A 19 -63.31 -15.81 21.38
CA ARG A 19 -63.96 -14.49 21.67
C ARG A 19 -62.96 -13.58 22.47
N ARG A 20 -62.96 -12.24 22.39
CA ARG A 20 -63.24 -11.28 21.29
C ARG A 20 -62.76 -9.87 21.71
N ASP A 21 -62.62 -8.97 20.75
CA ASP A 21 -61.97 -7.66 20.83
C ASP A 21 -62.80 -6.54 21.49
N ARG A 22 -62.15 -5.41 21.82
CA ARG A 22 -62.82 -4.09 21.85
C ARG A 22 -61.83 -2.92 21.62
N PHE A 23 -62.17 -2.03 20.69
CA PHE A 23 -61.53 -0.72 20.44
C PHE A 23 -62.26 0.40 21.21
N LEU A 24 -61.59 1.53 21.48
CA LEU A 24 -61.98 2.93 21.15
C LEU A 24 -61.30 3.99 22.04
N SER A 25 -61.11 5.19 21.48
CA SER A 25 -60.80 6.47 22.17
C SER A 25 -62.02 7.41 22.08
N PRO A 26 -62.06 8.56 22.80
CA PRO A 26 -61.92 9.85 22.07
C PRO A 26 -61.45 11.13 22.85
N ALA A 27 -60.71 11.98 22.12
CA ALA A 27 -60.82 13.45 21.92
C ALA A 27 -60.97 14.52 23.06
N GLY A 28 -60.14 15.59 22.92
CA GLY A 28 -60.55 17.01 23.03
C GLY A 28 -59.74 17.92 24.00
N SER A 29 -59.54 19.24 23.79
CA SER A 29 -59.59 20.13 22.59
C SER A 29 -59.08 21.57 22.95
N VAL A 30 -59.07 22.54 21.99
CA VAL A 30 -58.90 24.03 22.14
C VAL A 30 -57.45 24.54 22.39
N LYS A 31 -56.88 25.61 21.78
CA LYS A 31 -57.12 26.58 20.64
C LYS A 31 -55.82 27.44 20.47
N ASP A 32 -55.57 28.41 19.56
CA ASP A 32 -56.07 28.93 18.26
C ASP A 32 -55.03 30.00 17.75
N ARG A 33 -55.00 30.34 16.44
CA ARG A 33 -54.26 31.47 15.77
C ARG A 33 -52.72 31.38 15.65
N THR A 34 -52.06 31.87 14.58
CA THR A 34 -52.52 32.46 13.29
C THR A 34 -51.53 32.15 12.15
N SER A 35 -51.94 32.33 10.89
CA SER A 35 -51.22 31.90 9.67
C SER A 35 -50.25 32.91 9.06
N ARG A 36 -49.31 32.39 8.24
CA ARG A 36 -48.83 32.98 6.97
C ARG A 36 -48.05 31.93 6.16
N ASP A 37 -48.49 31.69 4.92
CA ASP A 37 -47.70 30.94 3.93
C ASP A 37 -46.72 31.87 3.22
N VAL A 38 -45.46 31.43 3.09
CA VAL A 38 -44.51 31.88 2.05
C VAL A 38 -43.67 30.66 1.63
N SER A 39 -43.36 30.56 0.34
CA SER A 39 -42.62 29.47 -0.30
C SER A 39 -41.31 29.09 0.40
N GLY A 40 -41.05 27.79 0.56
CA GLY A 40 -39.77 27.30 1.04
C GLY A 40 -38.65 27.40 -0.02
N GLN A 41 -37.57 28.10 0.33
CA GLN A 41 -36.24 27.93 -0.25
C GLN A 41 -35.31 27.42 0.85
N ALA A 42 -34.40 26.49 0.51
CA ALA A 42 -33.47 25.91 1.47
C ALA A 42 -32.15 26.70 1.48
N GLU A 43 -31.97 27.60 2.45
CA GLU A 43 -30.69 28.29 2.64
C GLU A 43 -29.63 27.37 3.28
N THR A 44 -28.40 27.47 2.78
CA THR A 44 -27.30 26.57 3.16
C THR A 44 -26.52 27.14 4.35
N TYR A 45 -26.67 26.52 5.52
CA TYR A 45 -25.91 26.92 6.71
C TYR A 45 -24.45 26.47 6.63
N PHE A 46 -23.54 27.43 6.39
CA PHE A 46 -22.10 27.22 6.52
C PHE A 46 -21.70 27.03 7.98
N ILE A 47 -21.24 25.83 8.33
CA ILE A 47 -20.51 25.58 9.59
C ILE A 47 -19.02 25.80 9.34
N ARG A 48 -18.37 26.64 10.16
CA ARG A 48 -16.93 26.87 10.10
C ARG A 48 -16.17 25.61 10.59
N PRO A 49 -15.01 25.27 10.01
CA PRO A 49 -14.23 24.12 10.47
C PRO A 49 -13.70 24.35 11.89
N PHE A 50 -13.81 23.31 12.72
CA PHE A 50 -13.08 23.23 13.99
C PHE A 50 -11.59 23.07 13.72
N THR A 51 -10.75 23.75 14.50
CA THR A 51 -9.32 23.44 14.61
C THR A 51 -9.14 22.13 15.36
N LEU A 52 -8.78 21.07 14.64
CA LEU A 52 -8.18 19.88 15.24
C LEU A 52 -6.69 20.12 15.40
N ASP A 53 -6.20 20.06 16.63
CA ASP A 53 -4.76 19.99 16.90
C ASP A 53 -4.20 18.73 16.24
N ARG A 54 -3.20 18.88 15.37
CA ARG A 54 -2.50 17.74 14.78
C ARG A 54 -1.61 17.08 15.86
N PRO A 55 -1.56 15.74 15.95
CA PRO A 55 -0.39 15.08 16.53
C PRO A 55 0.85 15.43 15.67
N PRO A 56 2.08 15.27 16.19
CA PRO A 56 3.28 15.50 15.41
C PRO A 56 3.28 14.65 14.13
N ALA A 57 3.74 15.23 13.03
CA ALA A 57 3.94 14.50 11.79
C ALA A 57 5.28 13.76 11.85
N ASP A 58 5.26 12.45 11.57
CA ASP A 58 6.48 11.68 11.31
C ASP A 58 6.83 11.84 9.82
N GLY A 59 7.89 12.60 9.51
CA GLY A 59 8.26 13.04 8.15
C GLY A 59 8.54 11.94 7.12
N VAL A 60 8.51 10.65 7.52
CA VAL A 60 8.55 9.49 6.61
C VAL A 60 7.42 9.55 5.58
N HIS A 61 6.21 9.96 5.97
CA HIS A 61 5.08 10.09 5.06
C HIS A 61 5.19 11.28 4.08
N GLU A 62 6.04 12.26 4.37
CA GLU A 62 6.34 13.38 3.48
C GLU A 62 7.28 12.90 2.35
N VAL A 63 8.35 12.16 2.72
CA VAL A 63 9.34 11.57 1.80
C VAL A 63 8.68 10.70 0.74
N ASP A 64 7.73 9.83 1.12
CA ASP A 64 7.02 8.91 0.22
C ASP A 64 6.31 9.67 -0.94
N ARG A 65 5.73 10.84 -0.63
CA ARG A 65 5.08 11.73 -1.62
C ARG A 65 6.13 12.40 -2.52
N LEU A 66 7.21 12.89 -1.93
CA LEU A 66 8.26 13.63 -2.63
C LEU A 66 9.06 12.75 -3.60
N VAL A 67 9.39 11.52 -3.19
CA VAL A 67 10.04 10.50 -4.02
C VAL A 67 9.17 10.22 -5.25
N THR A 68 7.89 9.92 -5.01
CA THR A 68 6.94 9.58 -6.08
C THR A 68 6.73 10.74 -7.05
N SER A 69 6.52 11.97 -6.55
CA SER A 69 6.36 13.15 -7.39
C SER A 69 7.63 13.47 -8.19
N SER A 70 8.81 13.38 -7.57
CA SER A 70 10.08 13.71 -8.24
C SER A 70 10.45 12.70 -9.32
N LEU A 71 10.13 11.41 -9.12
CA LEU A 71 10.35 10.36 -10.13
C LEU A 71 9.33 10.41 -11.27
N ILE A 72 8.05 10.66 -10.99
CA ILE A 72 7.03 10.90 -12.04
C ILE A 72 7.40 12.13 -12.88
N LEU A 73 7.97 13.17 -12.28
CA LEU A 73 8.51 14.31 -13.02
C LEU A 73 9.75 13.92 -13.85
N ASN A 74 10.65 13.08 -13.35
CA ASN A 74 11.86 12.68 -14.07
C ASN A 74 11.66 11.71 -15.26
N ILE A 75 10.42 11.27 -15.54
CA ILE A 75 10.07 10.49 -16.75
C ILE A 75 10.65 11.13 -18.02
N GLU A 76 10.53 12.45 -18.21
CA GLU A 76 11.04 13.17 -19.40
C GLU A 76 12.55 12.99 -19.63
N SER A 77 13.33 12.94 -18.54
CA SER A 77 14.80 12.81 -18.58
C SER A 77 15.22 11.37 -18.90
N ILE A 78 14.49 10.39 -18.35
CA ILE A 78 14.68 8.96 -18.65
C ILE A 78 14.35 8.69 -20.13
N PHE A 79 13.25 9.26 -20.63
CA PHE A 79 12.76 9.04 -22.00
C PHE A 79 13.77 9.44 -23.09
N CYS A 80 14.43 10.60 -22.95
CA CYS A 80 15.45 11.03 -23.93
C CYS A 80 16.77 10.25 -23.80
N LYS A 81 17.05 9.61 -22.66
CA LYS A 81 18.21 8.72 -22.48
C LYS A 81 17.98 7.33 -23.08
N SER A 82 16.84 6.69 -22.82
CA SER A 82 16.54 5.36 -23.38
C SER A 82 16.43 5.36 -24.91
N ALA A 83 15.95 6.47 -25.49
CA ALA A 83 15.90 6.67 -26.94
C ALA A 83 17.25 7.01 -27.60
N GLY A 84 18.37 7.06 -26.86
CA GLY A 84 19.72 7.30 -27.41
C GLY A 84 19.98 8.72 -27.95
N ILE A 85 19.15 9.71 -27.61
CA ILE A 85 19.19 11.05 -28.20
C ILE A 85 20.27 11.90 -27.51
N SER A 86 21.52 11.73 -27.93
CA SER A 86 22.69 12.32 -27.26
C SER A 86 22.84 13.86 -27.42
N THR A 87 22.29 14.48 -28.47
CA THR A 87 22.67 15.87 -28.83
C THR A 87 21.53 16.76 -29.37
N ARG A 88 20.62 17.20 -28.48
CA ARG A 88 19.87 18.49 -28.52
C ARG A 88 18.86 18.54 -27.36
N PRO A 89 18.38 19.73 -26.92
CA PRO A 89 17.31 19.79 -25.92
C PRO A 89 16.02 19.18 -26.47
N CYS A 90 15.40 18.28 -25.69
CA CYS A 90 14.09 17.69 -25.98
C CYS A 90 12.96 18.72 -25.79
N VAL A 91 12.86 19.70 -26.67
CA VAL A 91 11.84 20.77 -26.59
C VAL A 91 10.48 20.23 -27.03
N PHE A 92 9.67 19.78 -26.07
CA PHE A 92 8.35 19.19 -26.29
C PHE A 92 7.24 20.23 -26.59
N SER A 93 7.54 21.28 -27.37
CA SER A 93 6.65 22.43 -27.62
C SER A 93 5.66 22.26 -28.78
N ALA A 94 5.43 21.02 -29.24
CA ALA A 94 4.59 20.73 -30.42
C ALA A 94 3.69 19.49 -30.28
N LEU A 95 3.53 18.95 -29.07
CA LEU A 95 2.58 17.86 -28.78
C LEU A 95 1.61 18.27 -27.66
N GLU A 96 0.39 18.67 -28.03
CA GLU A 96 -0.79 18.54 -27.15
C GLU A 96 -1.25 17.07 -27.03
N CYS A 97 -0.29 16.12 -26.92
CA CYS A 97 -0.62 14.77 -26.49
C CYS A 97 -0.91 14.82 -24.98
N ARG A 98 -2.20 14.78 -24.64
CA ARG A 98 -2.69 14.75 -23.25
C ARG A 98 -2.38 13.40 -22.57
N LEU A 99 -1.09 13.16 -22.31
CA LEU A 99 -0.52 11.98 -21.63
C LEU A 99 -1.01 11.87 -20.18
N ASP A 100 -1.29 13.02 -19.55
CA ASP A 100 -2.01 13.21 -18.29
C ASP A 100 -3.39 12.51 -18.25
N ARG A 101 -3.95 12.15 -19.42
CA ARG A 101 -5.25 11.47 -19.57
C ARG A 101 -5.15 10.12 -20.30
N CYS A 102 -3.98 9.48 -20.30
CA CYS A 102 -3.75 8.18 -20.94
C CYS A 102 -3.15 7.11 -20.00
N LEU A 103 -2.38 7.50 -18.98
CA LEU A 103 -1.53 6.65 -18.15
C LEU A 103 -1.72 6.99 -16.66
N ARG A 104 -1.51 6.03 -15.75
CA ARG A 104 -1.38 6.32 -14.29
C ARG A 104 -0.31 5.44 -13.62
N ILE A 105 0.59 6.08 -12.87
CA ILE A 105 1.36 5.49 -11.77
C ILE A 105 0.69 5.98 -10.48
N ARG A 106 0.47 5.11 -9.48
CA ARG A 106 -0.35 5.42 -8.28
C ARG A 106 0.39 5.06 -6.97
N PRO A 107 0.38 5.95 -5.96
CA PRO A 107 0.87 5.66 -4.61
C PRO A 107 -0.03 4.74 -3.77
N ASN A 108 0.44 4.47 -2.54
CA ASN A 108 -0.16 3.68 -1.45
C ASN A 108 -1.54 4.14 -0.95
N LEU A 109 -2.57 4.19 -1.80
CA LEU A 109 -3.98 4.20 -1.39
C LEU A 109 -4.85 3.31 -2.29
N TRP A 110 -5.12 2.10 -1.80
CA TRP A 110 -6.08 1.17 -2.40
C TRP A 110 -7.54 1.64 -2.28
N GLU A 111 -7.85 2.57 -1.35
CA GLU A 111 -9.21 3.16 -1.19
C GLU A 111 -9.58 4.15 -2.33
N LEU A 112 -8.65 4.56 -3.21
CA LEU A 112 -8.89 5.50 -4.32
C LEU A 112 -9.13 4.84 -5.70
N VAL A 113 -9.58 3.58 -5.71
CA VAL A 113 -9.90 2.81 -6.92
C VAL A 113 -11.38 2.96 -7.36
N LEU A 114 -12.24 3.55 -6.51
CA LEU A 114 -13.64 3.83 -6.86
C LEU A 114 -13.80 5.26 -7.40
N PRO A 115 -14.47 5.47 -8.56
CA PRO A 115 -14.82 6.80 -9.02
C PRO A 115 -15.93 7.39 -8.15
N THR A 116 -15.70 8.59 -7.61
CA THR A 116 -16.78 9.41 -7.05
C THR A 116 -17.76 9.77 -8.16
N ARG A 117 -18.90 9.10 -8.16
CA ARG A 117 -20.01 9.33 -9.08
C ARG A 117 -20.55 10.74 -8.87
N ASP A 118 -20.21 11.67 -9.77
CA ASP A 118 -21.16 12.52 -10.49
C ASP A 118 -20.48 13.41 -11.56
N GLN A 119 -21.27 13.88 -12.53
CA GLN A 119 -21.02 15.00 -13.47
C GLN A 119 -19.99 14.90 -14.63
N TRP A 120 -19.44 13.73 -14.98
CA TRP A 120 -18.74 13.55 -16.28
C TRP A 120 -19.16 12.25 -16.99
N VAL A 121 -20.13 12.34 -17.91
CA VAL A 121 -20.80 11.15 -18.51
C VAL A 121 -20.37 10.85 -19.97
N ASP A 122 -19.83 11.82 -20.72
CA ASP A 122 -19.63 11.69 -22.18
C ASP A 122 -18.18 11.34 -22.66
N GLU A 123 -17.22 11.03 -21.78
CA GLU A 123 -15.84 10.63 -22.17
C GLU A 123 -15.54 9.13 -21.90
N PHE A 124 -16.59 8.30 -21.87
CA PHE A 124 -16.64 6.94 -21.28
C PHE A 124 -15.91 5.80 -22.03
N HIS A 125 -14.87 6.09 -22.83
CA HIS A 125 -14.12 5.08 -23.61
C HIS A 125 -12.59 5.11 -23.45
N ARG A 126 -12.05 5.91 -22.52
CA ARG A 126 -10.62 5.86 -22.14
C ARG A 126 -10.41 4.97 -20.92
N ILE A 127 -10.37 3.65 -21.15
CA ILE A 127 -9.80 2.73 -20.15
C ILE A 127 -8.27 2.92 -20.16
N ILE A 128 -7.69 3.13 -18.98
CA ILE A 128 -6.29 3.55 -18.80
C ILE A 128 -5.51 2.40 -18.14
N PRO A 129 -4.48 1.83 -18.79
CA PRO A 129 -3.53 0.94 -18.15
C PRO A 129 -2.84 1.61 -16.95
N GLN A 130 -2.68 0.86 -15.87
CA GLN A 130 -2.04 1.30 -14.63
C GLN A 130 -0.92 0.33 -14.24
N ILE A 131 0.26 0.87 -13.94
CA ILE A 131 1.37 0.14 -13.32
C ILE A 131 1.51 0.62 -11.87
N SER A 132 1.49 -0.30 -10.91
CA SER A 132 1.75 0.01 -9.50
C SER A 132 3.15 -0.44 -9.05
N TYR A 133 3.77 0.38 -8.21
CA TYR A 133 5.07 0.13 -7.60
C TYR A 133 4.99 -0.37 -6.14
N ALA A 134 3.80 -0.51 -5.57
CA ALA A 134 3.63 -0.84 -4.15
C ALA A 134 2.31 -1.56 -3.78
N SER A 135 1.37 -1.77 -4.71
CA SER A 135 0.09 -2.41 -4.39
C SER A 135 0.18 -3.94 -4.48
N THR A 136 0.54 -4.61 -3.38
CA THR A 136 0.80 -6.05 -3.31
C THR A 136 -0.46 -6.93 -3.18
N SER A 137 -1.64 -6.36 -2.84
CA SER A 137 -2.86 -7.15 -2.58
C SER A 137 -3.22 -8.17 -3.68
N ALA A 138 -3.39 -9.44 -3.28
CA ALA A 138 -3.68 -10.55 -4.20
C ALA A 138 -4.98 -10.36 -5.01
N ASP A 139 -5.96 -9.61 -4.46
CA ASP A 139 -7.20 -9.23 -5.14
C ASP A 139 -6.96 -8.56 -6.52
N LEU A 140 -5.83 -7.86 -6.68
CA LEU A 140 -5.47 -7.11 -7.90
C LEU A 140 -4.99 -8.00 -9.06
N SER A 141 -4.73 -9.30 -8.81
CA SER A 141 -4.45 -10.29 -9.84
C SER A 141 -5.71 -10.69 -10.63
N ASP A 142 -6.91 -10.50 -10.07
CA ASP A 142 -8.18 -10.85 -10.73
C ASP A 142 -8.48 -9.92 -11.91
N LYS A 143 -8.26 -10.40 -13.13
CA LYS A 143 -8.48 -9.63 -14.36
C LYS A 143 -9.93 -9.61 -14.85
N THR A 144 -10.86 -10.25 -14.14
CA THR A 144 -12.30 -10.00 -14.34
C THR A 144 -12.74 -8.68 -13.67
N ARG A 145 -11.96 -8.21 -12.67
CA ARG A 145 -12.18 -6.96 -11.93
C ARG A 145 -11.17 -5.87 -12.28
N PHE A 146 -9.91 -6.25 -12.52
CA PHE A 146 -8.76 -5.36 -12.66
C PHE A 146 -7.96 -5.62 -13.94
N GLU A 147 -8.65 -5.84 -15.07
CA GLU A 147 -8.07 -6.16 -16.39
C GLU A 147 -6.85 -5.28 -16.75
N TYR A 148 -6.94 -3.96 -16.50
CA TYR A 148 -5.95 -2.95 -16.89
C TYR A 148 -4.84 -2.69 -15.85
N PHE A 149 -4.84 -3.44 -14.75
CA PHE A 149 -3.85 -3.31 -13.68
C PHE A 149 -2.66 -4.25 -13.89
N SER A 150 -1.44 -3.71 -13.78
CA SER A 150 -0.17 -4.43 -13.68
C SER A 150 0.68 -3.85 -12.54
N ARG A 151 1.73 -4.55 -12.10
CA ARG A 151 2.63 -4.11 -11.01
C ARG A 151 4.02 -4.73 -11.09
N VAL A 152 5.03 -3.95 -10.70
CA VAL A 152 6.43 -4.44 -10.65
C VAL A 152 6.78 -5.08 -9.29
N VAL A 153 5.94 -4.90 -8.27
CA VAL A 153 6.04 -5.62 -6.99
C VAL A 153 5.28 -6.96 -7.05
N PRO A 154 5.76 -8.00 -6.35
CA PRO A 154 5.07 -9.29 -6.27
C PRO A 154 3.77 -9.22 -5.43
N PRO A 155 2.76 -10.06 -5.73
CA PRO A 155 1.55 -10.17 -4.91
C PRO A 155 1.73 -10.86 -3.55
N ASP A 156 0.85 -10.53 -2.60
CA ASP A 156 0.83 -11.03 -1.21
C ASP A 156 0.78 -12.57 -1.10
N ASN A 157 0.33 -13.30 -2.13
CA ASN A 157 0.32 -14.77 -2.11
C ASN A 157 1.73 -15.37 -2.17
N TYR A 158 2.67 -14.72 -2.88
CA TYR A 158 4.07 -15.13 -2.86
C TYR A 158 4.72 -14.80 -1.51
N GLN A 159 4.42 -13.63 -0.93
CA GLN A 159 4.85 -13.29 0.44
C GLN A 159 4.32 -14.31 1.45
N ALA A 160 3.04 -14.68 1.37
CA ALA A 160 2.44 -15.67 2.23
C ALA A 160 3.08 -17.06 2.11
N GLN A 161 3.45 -17.47 0.89
CA GLN A 161 4.21 -18.70 0.65
C GLN A 161 5.62 -18.60 1.25
N ALA A 162 6.34 -17.50 1.02
CA ALA A 162 7.65 -17.23 1.61
C ALA A 162 7.61 -17.25 3.16
N MET A 163 6.57 -16.70 3.78
CA MET A 163 6.38 -16.76 5.24
C MET A 163 6.11 -18.19 5.72
N ALA A 164 5.31 -18.98 4.99
CA ALA A 164 5.01 -20.38 5.33
C ALA A 164 6.23 -21.32 5.14
N ASP A 165 7.08 -21.04 4.15
CA ASP A 165 8.34 -21.76 3.92
C ASP A 165 9.41 -21.37 4.95
N THR A 166 9.53 -20.08 5.28
CA THR A 166 10.44 -19.59 6.32
C THR A 166 10.09 -20.16 7.70
N ALA A 167 8.80 -20.17 8.07
CA ALA A 167 8.35 -20.80 9.31
C ALA A 167 8.70 -22.30 9.38
N ARG A 168 8.61 -23.02 8.26
CA ARG A 168 9.00 -24.44 8.16
C ARG A 168 10.51 -24.63 8.25
N ALA A 169 11.31 -23.75 7.63
CA ALA A 169 12.77 -23.76 7.71
C ALA A 169 13.27 -23.49 9.14
N LEU A 170 12.55 -22.67 9.91
CA LEU A 170 12.77 -22.43 11.35
C LEU A 170 12.24 -23.58 12.24
N GLY A 171 11.71 -24.66 11.66
CA GLY A 171 11.21 -25.83 12.39
C GLY A 171 9.90 -25.61 13.14
N TRP A 172 9.17 -24.53 12.85
CA TRP A 172 7.90 -24.23 13.52
C TRP A 172 6.77 -25.09 12.96
N THR A 173 6.04 -25.77 13.85
CA THR A 173 4.90 -26.63 13.50
C THR A 173 3.56 -26.06 13.96
N TYR A 174 3.55 -25.21 14.98
CA TYR A 174 2.38 -24.46 15.46
C TYR A 174 2.70 -22.97 15.54
N VAL A 175 1.97 -22.17 14.78
CA VAL A 175 2.10 -20.71 14.73
C VAL A 175 0.77 -20.03 15.07
N ASN A 176 0.84 -18.78 15.49
CA ASN A 176 -0.29 -17.88 15.59
C ASN A 176 -0.29 -16.91 14.40
N THR A 177 -1.42 -16.33 14.05
CA THR A 177 -1.54 -15.32 12.98
C THR A 177 -2.17 -14.03 13.49
N LEU A 178 -1.59 -12.89 13.13
CA LEU A 178 -2.08 -11.55 13.47
C LEU A 178 -2.21 -10.69 12.21
N ALA A 179 -3.40 -10.15 11.97
CA ALA A 179 -3.72 -9.32 10.81
C ALA A 179 -4.20 -7.92 11.22
N ASP A 180 -3.97 -6.91 10.38
CA ASP A 180 -4.77 -5.69 10.40
C ASP A 180 -6.14 -5.91 9.73
N SER A 181 -7.21 -5.31 10.29
CA SER A 181 -8.55 -5.42 9.70
C SER A 181 -8.69 -4.57 8.42
N GLY A 182 -8.52 -5.23 7.27
CA GLY A 182 -8.55 -4.65 5.94
C GLY A 182 -8.01 -5.61 4.89
N THR A 183 -8.01 -5.19 3.63
CA THR A 183 -7.65 -6.04 2.48
C THR A 183 -6.25 -6.64 2.59
N TYR A 184 -5.21 -5.85 2.89
CA TYR A 184 -3.84 -6.35 3.04
C TYR A 184 -3.70 -7.39 4.17
N GLY A 185 -4.07 -7.03 5.41
CA GLY A 185 -3.90 -7.92 6.56
C GLY A 185 -4.72 -9.21 6.48
N GLU A 186 -6.02 -9.09 6.16
CA GLU A 186 -6.92 -10.24 6.13
C GLU A 186 -6.70 -11.13 4.89
N LYS A 187 -6.32 -10.56 3.73
CA LYS A 187 -5.96 -11.39 2.55
C LYS A 187 -4.57 -11.99 2.65
N GLY A 188 -3.61 -11.29 3.25
CA GLY A 188 -2.29 -11.84 3.55
C GLY A 188 -2.38 -13.08 4.43
N ILE A 189 -3.15 -13.01 5.53
CA ILE A 189 -3.43 -14.19 6.36
C ILE A 189 -4.32 -15.21 5.65
N GLN A 190 -5.28 -14.83 4.80
CA GLN A 190 -6.02 -15.81 3.98
C GLN A 190 -5.08 -16.60 3.06
N ALA A 191 -4.17 -15.92 2.36
CA ALA A 191 -3.17 -16.54 1.49
C ALA A 191 -2.18 -17.40 2.29
N PHE A 192 -1.80 -17.00 3.50
CA PHE A 192 -0.96 -17.81 4.39
C PHE A 192 -1.68 -19.09 4.85
N VAL A 193 -2.97 -18.99 5.17
CA VAL A 193 -3.87 -20.12 5.46
C VAL A 193 -4.07 -21.03 4.23
N GLU A 194 -3.77 -20.57 3.02
CA GLU A 194 -3.80 -21.38 1.79
C GLU A 194 -2.41 -22.01 1.49
N ALA A 195 -1.32 -21.26 1.65
CA ALA A 195 0.05 -21.76 1.57
C ALA A 195 0.32 -22.90 2.57
N THR A 196 -0.18 -22.80 3.80
CA THR A 196 -0.07 -23.85 4.83
C THR A 196 -0.86 -25.12 4.52
N LYS A 197 -1.99 -25.04 3.80
CA LYS A 197 -2.74 -26.23 3.34
C LYS A 197 -1.97 -26.99 2.24
N ASN A 198 -1.29 -26.25 1.37
CA ASN A 198 -0.47 -26.82 0.30
C ASN A 198 0.85 -27.42 0.83
N SER A 199 1.27 -27.04 2.05
CA SER A 199 2.60 -27.30 2.59
C SER A 199 2.52 -28.05 3.94
N ALA A 200 2.66 -29.38 3.91
CA ALA A 200 2.53 -30.21 5.11
C ALA A 200 3.50 -29.80 6.25
N GLY A 201 3.00 -29.82 7.49
CA GLY A 201 3.79 -29.65 8.71
C GLY A 201 3.56 -28.35 9.49
N LEU A 202 2.76 -27.40 8.98
CA LEU A 202 2.54 -26.09 9.61
C LEU A 202 1.05 -25.86 9.94
N CYS A 203 0.74 -25.80 11.24
CA CYS A 203 -0.61 -25.60 11.78
C CYS A 203 -0.77 -24.20 12.40
N ILE A 204 -1.96 -23.62 12.28
CA ILE A 204 -2.32 -22.35 12.94
C ILE A 204 -3.07 -22.68 14.23
N SER A 205 -2.50 -22.30 15.39
CA SER A 205 -3.11 -22.53 16.71
C SER A 205 -4.15 -21.48 17.05
N ARG A 206 -3.88 -20.20 16.73
CA ARG A 206 -4.81 -19.09 16.94
C ARG A 206 -4.66 -18.00 15.88
N ALA A 207 -5.79 -17.44 15.46
CA ALA A 207 -5.86 -16.25 14.62
C ALA A 207 -6.58 -15.11 15.35
N GLU A 208 -6.02 -13.91 15.31
CA GLU A 208 -6.65 -12.67 15.81
C GLU A 208 -6.46 -11.55 14.77
N SER A 209 -7.31 -10.53 14.83
CA SER A 209 -7.25 -9.34 13.96
C SER A 209 -7.24 -8.06 14.79
N ILE A 210 -6.49 -7.05 14.34
CA ILE A 210 -6.37 -5.72 14.93
C ILE A 210 -7.45 -4.82 14.29
N PRO A 211 -8.50 -4.42 15.02
CA PRO A 211 -9.52 -3.51 14.48
C PRO A 211 -8.95 -2.14 14.13
N ARG A 212 -9.46 -1.51 13.07
CA ARG A 212 -9.20 -0.08 12.78
C ARG A 212 -9.50 0.77 14.02
N GLY A 213 -8.54 1.60 14.43
CA GLY A 213 -8.66 2.46 15.62
C GLY A 213 -8.53 1.74 16.97
N ALA A 214 -8.06 0.49 17.02
CA ALA A 214 -7.82 -0.20 18.28
C ALA A 214 -6.74 0.49 19.13
N ASP A 215 -7.07 0.75 20.40
CA ASP A 215 -6.16 1.36 21.38
C ASP A 215 -5.10 0.36 21.88
N ASP A 216 -4.12 0.87 22.63
CA ASP A 216 -3.03 0.07 23.18
C ASP A 216 -3.52 -1.01 24.17
N ASN A 217 -4.62 -0.77 24.88
CA ASN A 217 -5.19 -1.77 25.79
C ASN A 217 -5.82 -2.92 25.02
N ARG A 218 -6.56 -2.62 23.93
CA ARG A 218 -7.15 -3.61 23.05
C ARG A 218 -6.06 -4.41 22.33
N LEU A 219 -5.00 -3.76 21.84
CA LEU A 219 -3.89 -4.44 21.20
C LEU A 219 -3.12 -5.34 22.18
N ARG A 220 -2.84 -4.86 23.40
CA ARG A 220 -2.22 -5.67 24.45
C ARG A 220 -3.09 -6.86 24.85
N ALA A 221 -4.42 -6.71 24.88
CA ALA A 221 -5.34 -7.82 25.11
C ALA A 221 -5.35 -8.82 23.95
N ILE A 222 -5.20 -8.38 22.70
CA ILE A 222 -5.06 -9.27 21.53
C ILE A 222 -3.74 -10.06 21.60
N VAL A 223 -2.61 -9.41 21.91
CA VAL A 223 -1.33 -10.11 22.08
C VAL A 223 -1.39 -11.11 23.23
N ASP A 224 -1.91 -10.71 24.40
CA ASP A 224 -2.12 -11.61 25.55
C ASP A 224 -3.05 -12.80 25.21
N SER A 225 -4.04 -12.59 24.33
CA SER A 225 -4.94 -13.63 23.79
C SER A 225 -4.21 -14.65 22.91
N LEU A 226 -3.26 -14.20 22.07
CA LEU A 226 -2.39 -15.07 21.27
C LEU A 226 -1.44 -15.90 22.14
N LEU A 227 -0.80 -15.26 23.13
CA LEU A 227 0.19 -15.90 23.99
C LEU A 227 -0.39 -16.85 25.05
N LYS A 228 -1.73 -16.83 25.21
CA LYS A 228 -2.51 -17.82 25.97
C LYS A 228 -3.14 -18.89 25.07
N GLY A 229 -2.73 -18.98 23.81
CA GLY A 229 -3.19 -19.98 22.86
C GLY A 229 -2.78 -21.41 23.23
N GLU A 230 -3.48 -22.38 22.64
CA GLU A 230 -3.18 -23.80 22.81
C GLU A 230 -1.89 -24.21 22.08
N ASN A 231 -1.45 -25.46 22.29
CA ASN A 231 -0.32 -26.09 21.59
C ASN A 231 1.05 -25.41 21.79
N ASN A 232 1.20 -24.50 22.76
CA ASN A 232 2.45 -23.79 23.08
C ASN A 232 3.02 -23.00 21.87
N ALA A 233 2.14 -22.48 21.01
CA ALA A 233 2.51 -21.71 19.83
C ALA A 233 3.12 -20.34 20.23
N LYS A 234 4.44 -20.22 20.09
CA LYS A 234 5.21 -19.00 20.44
C LYS A 234 5.47 -18.05 19.27
N ALA A 235 5.37 -18.53 18.04
CA ALA A 235 5.64 -17.73 16.85
C ALA A 235 4.35 -17.05 16.36
N ILE A 236 4.43 -15.77 15.97
CA ILE A 236 3.33 -14.97 15.43
C ILE A 236 3.69 -14.52 14.02
N MET A 237 2.90 -14.99 13.04
CA MET A 237 2.99 -14.55 11.64
C MET A 237 2.15 -13.27 11.53
N MET A 238 2.75 -12.15 11.11
CA MET A 238 2.10 -10.85 11.19
C MET A 238 2.01 -10.15 9.83
N PHE A 239 0.77 -9.89 9.40
CA PHE A 239 0.45 -8.95 8.31
C PHE A 239 -0.22 -7.71 8.90
N ALA A 240 0.59 -6.80 9.42
CA ALA A 240 0.17 -5.53 9.98
C ALA A 240 0.98 -4.38 9.36
N ASN A 241 0.41 -3.17 9.40
CA ASN A 241 1.09 -1.96 8.99
C ASN A 241 2.27 -1.61 9.94
N GLU A 242 3.04 -0.60 9.57
CA GLU A 242 4.26 -0.19 10.29
C GLU A 242 3.99 0.30 11.72
N ASP A 243 2.93 1.08 11.94
CA ASP A 243 2.52 1.56 13.27
C ASP A 243 1.99 0.44 14.16
N ASN A 244 1.15 -0.44 13.62
CA ASN A 244 0.62 -1.57 14.39
C ASN A 244 1.72 -2.60 14.67
N SER A 245 2.67 -2.81 13.77
CA SER A 245 3.89 -3.59 14.02
C SER A 245 4.70 -3.00 15.19
N ARG A 246 4.96 -1.68 15.16
CA ARG A 246 5.60 -0.94 16.24
C ARG A 246 4.88 -1.16 17.57
N ARG A 247 3.55 -1.07 17.58
CA ARG A 247 2.73 -1.21 18.79
C ARG A 247 2.57 -2.66 19.29
N VAL A 248 2.72 -3.66 18.42
CA VAL A 248 2.76 -5.09 18.83
C VAL A 248 4.02 -5.39 19.63
N VAL A 249 5.19 -4.86 19.23
CA VAL A 249 6.42 -4.96 20.03
C VAL A 249 6.22 -4.34 21.42
N GLN A 250 5.63 -3.14 21.50
CA GLN A 250 5.29 -2.49 22.79
C GLN A 250 4.34 -3.33 23.63
N ALA A 251 3.37 -4.01 23.01
CA ALA A 251 2.45 -4.89 23.72
C ALA A 251 3.15 -6.13 24.29
N ILE A 252 4.10 -6.74 23.56
CA ILE A 252 4.91 -7.89 24.01
C ILE A 252 5.84 -7.48 25.15
N SER A 253 6.51 -6.33 25.01
CA SER A 253 7.35 -5.70 26.04
C SER A 253 6.57 -5.42 27.33
N ARG A 254 5.43 -4.73 27.24
CA ARG A 254 4.51 -4.45 28.38
C ARG A 254 3.88 -5.70 29.02
N LEU A 255 4.03 -6.89 28.41
CA LEU A 255 3.61 -8.18 28.98
C LEU A 255 4.78 -8.98 29.59
N ASN A 256 6.02 -8.49 29.48
CA ASN A 256 7.27 -9.21 29.78
C ASN A 256 7.34 -10.56 29.03
N LYS A 257 7.23 -10.51 27.69
CA LYS A 257 7.16 -11.69 26.81
C LYS A 257 8.16 -11.73 25.65
N THR A 258 9.07 -10.77 25.54
CA THR A 258 10.15 -10.72 24.53
C THR A 258 10.88 -12.06 24.41
N ASP A 259 11.44 -12.58 25.50
CA ASP A 259 12.17 -13.87 25.55
C ASP A 259 11.32 -15.13 25.26
N SER A 260 10.02 -14.97 24.99
CA SER A 260 9.04 -16.05 24.84
C SER A 260 8.25 -16.02 23.54
N VAL A 261 8.49 -15.05 22.66
CA VAL A 261 7.72 -14.83 21.42
C VAL A 261 8.67 -14.68 20.25
N TYR A 262 8.33 -15.31 19.13
CA TYR A 262 9.03 -15.11 17.86
C TYR A 262 8.11 -14.37 16.89
N LEU A 263 8.58 -13.27 16.32
CA LEU A 263 7.83 -12.53 15.30
C LEU A 263 8.36 -12.91 13.91
N LEU A 264 7.43 -13.12 12.97
CA LEU A 264 7.73 -13.22 11.55
C LEU A 264 6.78 -12.27 10.80
N ALA A 265 7.28 -11.10 10.44
CA ALA A 265 6.49 -9.99 9.92
C ALA A 265 6.62 -9.79 8.40
N SER A 266 5.57 -9.25 7.79
CA SER A 266 5.52 -8.91 6.37
C SER A 266 6.29 -7.62 6.01
N ASP A 267 6.31 -7.29 4.72
CA ASP A 267 7.12 -6.22 4.12
C ASP A 267 6.75 -4.81 4.54
N SER A 268 5.53 -4.59 5.03
CA SER A 268 5.17 -3.31 5.65
C SER A 268 6.07 -2.97 6.85
N TRP A 269 6.59 -3.97 7.57
CA TRP A 269 7.74 -3.83 8.47
C TRP A 269 9.04 -3.96 7.67
N GLY A 270 9.26 -5.12 7.04
CA GLY A 270 10.46 -5.40 6.26
C GLY A 270 11.76 -5.05 7.01
N ALA A 271 12.61 -4.20 6.43
CA ALA A 271 13.86 -3.73 7.04
C ALA A 271 13.82 -2.24 7.43
N LYS A 272 12.66 -1.71 7.86
CA LYS A 272 12.46 -0.29 8.18
C LYS A 272 12.79 0.07 9.65
N VAL A 273 13.02 1.35 9.93
CA VAL A 273 13.43 1.84 11.25
C VAL A 273 12.24 2.10 12.20
N HIS A 274 11.09 2.58 11.70
CA HIS A 274 9.95 2.97 12.54
C HIS A 274 9.38 1.81 13.42
N PRO A 275 9.31 0.54 12.97
CA PRO A 275 8.87 -0.56 13.83
C PRO A 275 9.76 -0.83 15.06
N VAL A 276 11.05 -0.44 15.01
CA VAL A 276 12.06 -0.77 16.04
C VAL A 276 12.58 0.43 16.83
N TYR A 277 12.37 1.65 16.32
CA TYR A 277 12.94 2.89 16.88
C TYR A 277 12.63 3.11 18.38
N ARG A 278 13.66 3.23 19.23
CA ARG A 278 13.60 3.33 20.70
C ARG A 278 12.99 2.11 21.40
N GLN A 279 12.95 0.95 20.75
CA GLN A 279 12.51 -0.34 21.29
C GLN A 279 13.29 -1.50 20.65
N GLU A 280 14.54 -1.24 20.26
CA GLU A 280 15.36 -2.13 19.45
C GLU A 280 15.63 -3.47 20.16
N ALA A 281 15.89 -3.43 21.47
CA ALA A 281 16.06 -4.63 22.29
C ALA A 281 14.77 -5.48 22.41
N ASP A 282 13.59 -4.85 22.41
CA ASP A 282 12.31 -5.56 22.48
C ASP A 282 11.92 -6.22 21.14
N ALA A 283 12.58 -5.81 20.04
CA ALA A 283 12.40 -6.35 18.70
C ALA A 283 13.48 -7.37 18.28
N GLU A 284 14.51 -7.60 19.11
CA GLU A 284 15.62 -8.51 18.77
C GLU A 284 15.13 -9.95 18.48
N GLY A 285 15.76 -10.59 17.50
CA GLY A 285 15.40 -11.93 17.03
C GLY A 285 14.22 -11.98 16.06
N THR A 286 13.47 -10.88 15.89
CA THR A 286 12.36 -10.77 14.91
C THR A 286 12.85 -11.08 13.50
N VAL A 287 12.13 -11.96 12.80
CA VAL A 287 12.32 -12.26 11.38
C VAL A 287 11.36 -11.38 10.57
N THR A 288 11.82 -10.86 9.44
CA THR A 288 10.98 -10.09 8.51
C THR A 288 11.22 -10.52 7.07
N ILE A 289 10.20 -10.36 6.22
CA ILE A 289 10.28 -10.65 4.78
C ILE A 289 10.03 -9.36 4.01
N LEU A 290 10.84 -9.10 2.98
CA LEU A 290 10.83 -7.86 2.20
C LEU A 290 11.09 -8.19 0.72
N PRO A 291 10.37 -7.62 -0.27
CA PRO A 291 10.67 -7.82 -1.69
C PRO A 291 12.13 -7.51 -1.99
N MET A 292 12.78 -8.35 -2.80
CA MET A 292 14.18 -8.14 -3.20
C MET A 292 14.32 -6.76 -3.85
N ARG A 293 15.26 -5.96 -3.33
CA ARG A 293 15.51 -4.60 -3.79
C ARG A 293 16.97 -4.23 -3.63
N SER A 294 17.48 -3.48 -4.60
CA SER A 294 18.80 -2.85 -4.55
C SER A 294 18.66 -1.35 -4.26
N MET A 295 19.62 -0.77 -3.53
CA MET A 295 19.77 0.68 -3.51
C MET A 295 20.20 1.16 -4.90
N ILE A 296 19.66 2.28 -5.35
CA ILE A 296 19.95 2.88 -6.66
C ILE A 296 20.88 4.10 -6.46
N PRO A 297 22.21 3.99 -6.65
CA PRO A 297 23.14 5.07 -6.26
C PRO A 297 22.94 6.37 -7.04
N GLY A 298 22.50 6.27 -8.31
CA GLY A 298 22.16 7.44 -9.14
C GLY A 298 20.91 8.19 -8.67
N PHE A 299 20.05 7.57 -7.85
CA PHE A 299 18.97 8.28 -7.16
C PHE A 299 19.51 9.11 -5.99
N ASP A 300 20.40 8.54 -5.18
CA ASP A 300 21.03 9.24 -4.06
C ASP A 300 21.89 10.42 -4.55
N GLU A 301 22.66 10.21 -5.63
CA GLU A 301 23.42 11.28 -6.29
C GLU A 301 22.50 12.40 -6.77
N TYR A 302 21.37 12.09 -7.40
CA TYR A 302 20.40 13.11 -7.80
C TYR A 302 19.79 13.83 -6.58
N PHE A 303 19.27 13.07 -5.62
CA PHE A 303 18.48 13.58 -4.49
C PHE A 303 19.34 14.41 -3.52
N LEU A 304 20.52 13.91 -3.14
CA LEU A 304 21.41 14.58 -2.19
C LEU A 304 22.11 15.83 -2.79
N ASN A 305 22.07 16.00 -4.12
CA ASN A 305 22.49 17.23 -4.80
C ASN A 305 21.35 18.25 -4.97
N LEU A 306 20.12 17.97 -4.56
CA LEU A 306 19.05 18.96 -4.58
C LEU A 306 19.29 20.09 -3.57
N THR A 307 18.80 21.28 -3.91
CA THR A 307 18.92 22.50 -3.09
C THR A 307 17.56 23.18 -2.96
N VAL A 308 17.40 24.07 -1.98
CA VAL A 308 16.17 24.85 -1.71
C VAL A 308 15.59 25.59 -2.95
N ASN A 309 16.42 25.83 -3.97
CA ASN A 309 16.05 26.44 -5.25
C ASN A 309 15.36 25.48 -6.23
N HIS A 310 15.13 24.21 -5.87
CA HIS A 310 14.43 23.25 -6.72
C HIS A 310 12.92 23.57 -6.82
N THR A 311 12.52 24.24 -7.90
CA THR A 311 11.14 24.71 -8.12
C THR A 311 10.20 23.70 -8.78
N ARG A 312 10.71 22.57 -9.30
CA ARG A 312 9.90 21.63 -10.12
C ARG A 312 8.94 20.79 -9.28
N ASN A 313 9.35 20.41 -8.08
CA ASN A 313 8.50 19.75 -7.08
C ASN A 313 7.95 20.82 -6.11
N PRO A 314 6.63 21.09 -6.09
CA PRO A 314 6.07 22.18 -5.28
C PRO A 314 6.14 21.90 -3.76
N TRP A 315 6.18 20.63 -3.34
CA TRP A 315 6.29 20.23 -1.94
C TRP A 315 7.73 20.28 -1.41
N PHE A 316 8.73 20.45 -2.28
CA PHE A 316 10.13 20.44 -1.87
C PHE A 316 10.51 21.56 -0.87
N LYS A 317 9.75 22.67 -0.86
CA LYS A 317 9.90 23.73 0.14
C LYS A 317 9.39 23.33 1.53
N GLU A 318 8.29 22.57 1.59
CA GLU A 318 7.69 22.09 2.84
C GLU A 318 8.65 21.10 3.51
N PHE A 319 9.09 20.09 2.74
CA PHE A 319 10.16 19.16 3.06
C PHE A 319 11.46 19.81 3.59
N TRP A 320 12.02 20.78 2.85
CA TRP A 320 13.28 21.42 3.24
C TRP A 320 13.13 22.21 4.55
N SER A 321 11.94 22.77 4.79
CA SER A 321 11.60 23.47 6.03
C SER A 321 11.52 22.49 7.22
N GLU A 322 10.94 21.31 7.02
CA GLU A 322 10.85 20.23 8.01
C GLU A 322 12.25 19.67 8.36
N ILE A 323 12.98 19.12 7.38
CA ILE A 323 14.26 18.41 7.59
C ILE A 323 15.32 19.29 8.25
N PHE A 324 15.40 20.58 7.88
CA PHE A 324 16.37 21.51 8.46
C PHE A 324 15.82 22.35 9.62
N ASN A 325 14.57 22.10 10.03
CA ASN A 325 13.82 22.82 11.06
C ASN A 325 14.00 24.35 10.90
N CYS A 326 13.56 24.86 9.77
CA CYS A 326 13.71 26.26 9.38
C CYS A 326 12.55 26.73 8.49
N THR A 327 12.35 28.03 8.34
CA THR A 327 11.32 28.62 7.47
C THR A 327 11.94 29.29 6.25
N ILE A 328 11.48 28.93 5.05
CA ILE A 328 11.92 29.55 3.79
C ILE A 328 11.34 30.96 3.62
N ASP A 329 10.11 31.19 4.08
CA ASP A 329 9.43 32.49 4.00
C ASP A 329 9.40 33.18 5.37
N ASN A 330 9.84 34.44 5.44
CA ASN A 330 10.15 35.18 6.68
C ASN A 330 8.94 35.67 7.51
N PHE A 331 7.80 34.97 7.49
CA PHE A 331 6.53 35.46 8.04
C PHE A 331 6.24 35.06 9.50
N HIS A 332 7.09 34.25 10.13
CA HIS A 332 6.88 33.79 11.52
C HIS A 332 7.88 34.39 12.51
N ASN A 333 7.38 35.29 13.36
CA ASN A 333 8.14 35.94 14.44
C ASN A 333 8.78 34.91 15.37
N GLY A 334 10.10 34.71 15.25
CA GLY A 334 10.90 33.82 16.10
C GLY A 334 11.27 32.47 15.48
N ALA A 335 10.83 32.16 14.26
CA ALA A 335 11.30 30.97 13.54
C ALA A 335 12.74 31.16 12.99
N LYS A 336 13.51 30.07 12.93
CA LYS A 336 14.83 30.04 12.29
C LYS A 336 14.64 30.13 10.78
N ALA A 337 15.11 31.19 10.12
CA ALA A 337 15.12 31.26 8.66
C ALA A 337 16.05 30.20 8.05
N CYS A 338 15.67 29.61 6.92
CA CYS A 338 16.58 28.76 6.13
C CYS A 338 17.64 29.64 5.45
N THR A 339 18.90 29.21 5.48
CA THR A 339 20.03 30.01 4.98
C THR A 339 20.32 29.80 3.50
N GLY A 340 19.85 28.69 2.92
CA GLY A 340 20.21 28.24 1.57
C GLY A 340 21.56 27.53 1.48
N ASN A 341 22.32 27.50 2.59
CA ASN A 341 23.58 26.75 2.73
C ASN A 341 23.36 25.36 3.34
N GLU A 342 22.12 24.99 3.68
CA GLU A 342 21.80 23.63 4.10
C GLU A 342 22.04 22.63 2.94
N SER A 343 22.37 21.38 3.25
CA SER A 343 22.64 20.35 2.25
C SER A 343 22.18 18.99 2.73
N LEU A 344 21.45 18.27 1.87
CA LEU A 344 20.94 16.93 2.15
C LEU A 344 22.07 15.91 2.37
N LYS A 345 23.28 16.15 1.84
CA LYS A 345 24.49 15.35 2.13
C LYS A 345 24.90 15.34 3.61
N ASN A 346 24.43 16.32 4.39
CA ASN A 346 24.69 16.44 5.82
C ASN A 346 23.54 15.86 6.67
N TRP A 347 22.46 15.35 6.05
CA TRP A 347 21.35 14.71 6.76
C TRP A 347 21.75 13.32 7.23
N LYS A 348 22.04 13.20 8.53
CA LYS A 348 22.59 11.97 9.14
C LYS A 348 21.63 10.79 9.10
N ASP A 349 20.33 11.08 9.15
CA ASP A 349 19.26 10.08 9.22
C ASP A 349 18.73 9.69 7.83
N TYR A 350 19.45 10.08 6.77
CA TYR A 350 19.10 9.71 5.40
C TYR A 350 19.32 8.21 5.14
N SER A 351 18.24 7.54 4.75
CA SER A 351 18.26 6.25 4.06
C SER A 351 17.47 6.41 2.77
N GLN A 352 17.91 5.73 1.69
CA GLN A 352 17.09 5.63 0.48
C GLN A 352 15.78 4.90 0.84
N GLU A 353 14.63 5.48 0.49
CA GLU A 353 13.35 4.77 0.60
C GLU A 353 13.34 3.62 -0.42
N GLY A 354 13.26 2.39 0.05
CA GLY A 354 13.41 1.21 -0.80
C GLY A 354 12.17 0.83 -1.61
N LEU A 355 11.21 1.73 -1.80
CA LEU A 355 10.30 1.70 -2.94
C LEU A 355 10.88 2.40 -4.19
N VAL A 356 12.00 3.13 -4.08
CA VAL A 356 12.65 3.87 -5.18
C VAL A 356 12.90 2.98 -6.41
N GLN A 357 13.42 1.76 -6.24
CA GLN A 357 13.61 0.82 -7.36
C GLN A 357 12.27 0.56 -8.08
N PHE A 358 11.22 0.17 -7.35
CA PHE A 358 9.93 -0.16 -7.96
C PHE A 358 9.25 1.04 -8.63
N VAL A 359 9.46 2.26 -8.12
CA VAL A 359 9.00 3.49 -8.81
C VAL A 359 9.77 3.69 -10.12
N ILE A 360 11.09 3.50 -10.12
CA ILE A 360 11.94 3.59 -11.32
C ILE A 360 11.56 2.51 -12.33
N ASP A 361 11.44 1.25 -11.92
CA ASP A 361 11.11 0.12 -12.79
C ASP A 361 9.68 0.27 -13.37
N SER A 362 8.73 0.87 -12.63
CA SER A 362 7.41 1.22 -13.17
C SER A 362 7.48 2.29 -14.27
N VAL A 363 8.39 3.25 -14.15
CA VAL A 363 8.65 4.28 -15.17
C VAL A 363 9.35 3.68 -16.39
N TYR A 364 10.34 2.80 -16.20
CA TYR A 364 11.03 2.15 -17.32
C TYR A 364 10.12 1.14 -18.05
N ALA A 365 9.34 0.32 -17.34
CA ALA A 365 8.35 -0.57 -17.95
C ALA A 365 7.36 0.18 -18.85
N LEU A 366 6.91 1.35 -18.38
CA LEU A 366 6.09 2.25 -19.17
C LEU A 366 6.84 2.83 -20.40
N ALA A 367 8.10 3.25 -20.24
CA ALA A 367 8.90 3.80 -21.32
C ALA A 367 9.20 2.75 -22.41
N HIS A 368 9.51 1.51 -22.03
CA HIS A 368 9.65 0.37 -22.94
C HIS A 368 8.35 0.10 -23.69
N ALA A 369 7.21 0.00 -22.98
CA ALA A 369 5.91 -0.21 -23.63
C ALA A 369 5.55 0.87 -24.67
N VAL A 370 5.88 2.13 -24.41
CA VAL A 370 5.69 3.22 -25.39
C VAL A 370 6.69 3.10 -26.54
N ASN A 371 7.97 2.83 -26.27
CA ASN A 371 8.99 2.63 -27.31
C ASN A 371 8.60 1.52 -28.30
N ASP A 372 8.18 0.36 -27.78
CA ASP A 372 7.92 -0.82 -28.58
C ASP A 372 6.62 -0.68 -29.39
N MET A 373 5.61 0.00 -28.82
CA MET A 373 4.42 0.44 -29.54
C MET A 373 4.77 1.40 -30.69
N LEU A 374 5.70 2.32 -30.48
CA LEU A 374 6.12 3.25 -31.54
C LEU A 374 6.92 2.54 -32.63
N ALA A 375 7.81 1.62 -32.28
CA ALA A 375 8.52 0.78 -33.24
C ALA A 375 7.56 -0.08 -34.08
N ALA A 376 6.44 -0.54 -33.50
CA ALA A 376 5.43 -1.33 -34.19
C ALA A 376 4.54 -0.52 -35.16
N TYR A 377 4.36 0.80 -34.96
CA TYR A 377 3.36 1.60 -35.68
C TYR A 377 3.88 2.88 -36.37
N CYS A 378 5.13 3.29 -36.15
CA CYS A 378 5.65 4.59 -36.56
C CYS A 378 6.91 4.47 -37.43
N THR A 379 6.75 4.38 -38.76
CA THR A 379 7.88 4.20 -39.70
C THR A 379 8.88 5.36 -39.73
N ASP A 380 8.39 6.60 -39.52
CA ASP A 380 9.19 7.83 -39.56
C ASP A 380 9.41 8.42 -38.15
N GLY A 381 9.30 7.59 -37.10
CA GLY A 381 9.47 7.98 -35.70
C GLY A 381 8.32 8.84 -35.12
N PHE A 382 8.56 9.41 -33.93
CA PHE A 382 7.55 10.09 -33.11
C PHE A 382 6.73 11.18 -33.83
N VAL A 383 7.37 11.97 -34.70
CA VAL A 383 6.81 13.25 -35.20
C VAL A 383 5.59 13.05 -36.10
N ARG A 384 5.43 11.87 -36.72
CA ARG A 384 4.33 11.54 -37.62
C ARG A 384 3.76 10.15 -37.36
N CYS A 385 3.32 9.87 -36.14
CA CYS A 385 2.65 8.61 -35.83
C CYS A 385 1.13 8.77 -35.62
N PRO A 386 0.28 8.40 -36.60
CA PRO A 386 -1.18 8.55 -36.48
C PRO A 386 -1.79 7.75 -35.33
N ILE A 387 -1.19 6.61 -34.97
CA ILE A 387 -1.70 5.71 -33.92
C ILE A 387 -1.86 6.43 -32.57
N LEU A 388 -1.00 7.41 -32.26
CA LEU A 388 -1.03 8.16 -31.00
C LEU A 388 -2.32 8.96 -30.79
N LYS A 389 -3.08 9.23 -31.85
CA LYS A 389 -4.40 9.89 -31.78
C LYS A 389 -5.57 8.90 -31.69
N GLN A 390 -5.31 7.61 -31.90
CA GLN A 390 -6.32 6.53 -31.97
C GLN A 390 -6.07 5.39 -30.97
N LEU A 391 -4.99 5.47 -30.18
CA LEU A 391 -4.56 4.44 -29.25
C LEU A 391 -5.65 4.11 -28.21
N SER A 392 -6.07 2.85 -28.19
CA SER A 392 -6.98 2.33 -27.18
C SER A 392 -6.22 1.71 -26.01
N GLY A 393 -6.81 1.78 -24.82
CA GLY A 393 -6.30 1.12 -23.61
C GLY A 393 -5.91 -0.36 -23.82
N PRO A 394 -6.77 -1.23 -24.39
CA PRO A 394 -6.45 -2.65 -24.56
C PRO A 394 -5.29 -2.91 -25.53
N VAL A 395 -5.08 -2.07 -26.55
CA VAL A 395 -3.89 -2.18 -27.41
C VAL A 395 -2.64 -1.81 -26.63
N PHE A 396 -2.66 -0.70 -25.88
CA PHE A 396 -1.48 -0.29 -25.08
C PHE A 396 -1.17 -1.27 -23.93
N LEU A 397 -2.19 -1.90 -23.35
CA LEU A 397 -2.04 -2.94 -22.32
C LEU A 397 -1.26 -4.16 -22.83
N GLN A 398 -1.35 -4.51 -24.12
CA GLN A 398 -0.56 -5.60 -24.71
C GLN A 398 0.93 -5.26 -24.74
N PHE A 399 1.30 -4.03 -25.10
CA PHE A 399 2.69 -3.57 -25.04
C PHE A 399 3.21 -3.55 -23.60
N ILE A 400 2.41 -3.06 -22.63
CA ILE A 400 2.77 -3.10 -21.20
C ILE A 400 3.02 -4.54 -20.73
N ARG A 401 2.13 -5.49 -21.01
CA ARG A 401 2.28 -6.88 -20.55
C ARG A 401 3.42 -7.65 -21.25
N ASN A 402 3.86 -7.19 -22.42
CA ASN A 402 4.95 -7.83 -23.17
C ASN A 402 6.35 -7.28 -22.86
N VAL A 403 6.50 -6.27 -21.98
CA VAL A 403 7.85 -5.76 -21.67
C VAL A 403 8.69 -6.79 -20.92
N SER A 404 9.96 -6.89 -21.33
CA SER A 404 11.03 -7.58 -20.63
C SER A 404 12.30 -6.75 -20.82
N PHE A 405 12.86 -6.27 -19.72
CA PHE A 405 14.09 -5.48 -19.71
C PHE A 405 14.86 -5.71 -18.40
N VAL A 406 16.13 -5.32 -18.38
CA VAL A 406 16.93 -5.30 -17.15
C VAL A 406 16.80 -3.92 -16.50
N GLY A 407 16.27 -3.88 -15.29
CA GLY A 407 16.07 -2.67 -14.49
C GLY A 407 17.38 -2.05 -14.02
N VAL A 408 17.29 -0.86 -13.41
CA VAL A 408 18.49 -0.08 -13.00
C VAL A 408 19.27 -0.78 -11.87
N SER A 409 18.64 -1.70 -11.14
CA SER A 409 19.27 -2.58 -10.15
C SER A 409 20.06 -3.76 -10.75
N GLY A 410 19.83 -4.10 -12.03
CA GLY A 410 20.28 -5.35 -12.64
C GLY A 410 19.25 -6.50 -12.58
N ASP A 411 18.07 -6.30 -11.96
CA ASP A 411 16.98 -7.29 -11.95
C ASP A 411 16.24 -7.35 -13.30
N GLU A 412 15.70 -8.51 -13.67
CA GLU A 412 14.80 -8.61 -14.82
C GLU A 412 13.38 -8.13 -14.44
N VAL A 413 12.89 -7.11 -15.15
CA VAL A 413 11.54 -6.57 -15.00
C VAL A 413 10.66 -7.08 -16.16
N LYS A 414 9.65 -7.86 -15.82
CA LYS A 414 8.62 -8.40 -16.73
C LYS A 414 7.33 -8.66 -15.96
N PHE A 415 6.23 -8.88 -16.68
CA PHE A 415 4.95 -9.26 -16.09
C PHE A 415 4.52 -10.67 -16.54
N ASN A 416 3.80 -11.38 -15.67
CA ASN A 416 3.13 -12.62 -16.03
C ASN A 416 1.76 -12.35 -16.72
N THR A 417 1.00 -13.41 -17.01
CA THR A 417 -0.34 -13.30 -17.65
C THR A 417 -1.33 -12.44 -16.86
N ASN A 418 -1.12 -12.31 -15.56
CA ASN A 418 -1.91 -11.52 -14.62
C ASN A 418 -1.28 -10.13 -14.38
N GLY A 419 -0.36 -9.66 -15.23
CA GLY A 419 0.26 -8.34 -15.05
C GLY A 419 1.09 -8.21 -13.76
N ASP A 420 1.38 -9.33 -13.08
CA ASP A 420 2.08 -9.36 -11.82
C ASP A 420 3.57 -9.65 -12.02
N SER A 421 4.42 -9.12 -11.14
CA SER A 421 5.86 -9.42 -11.09
C SER A 421 6.12 -10.77 -10.41
N LEU A 422 7.34 -11.30 -10.57
CA LEU A 422 7.76 -12.58 -9.97
C LEU A 422 7.98 -12.46 -8.46
N GLY A 423 7.65 -13.53 -7.72
CA GLY A 423 7.90 -13.64 -6.30
C GLY A 423 9.40 -13.72 -5.97
N ARG A 424 9.97 -12.66 -5.43
CA ARG A 424 11.37 -12.60 -4.95
C ARG A 424 11.45 -11.79 -3.66
N TYR A 425 11.92 -12.40 -2.59
CA TYR A 425 12.02 -11.78 -1.27
C TYR A 425 13.35 -12.07 -0.57
N ASP A 426 13.85 -11.06 0.14
CA ASP A 426 14.90 -11.20 1.13
C ASP A 426 14.28 -11.48 2.50
N ILE A 427 14.91 -12.40 3.25
CA ILE A 427 14.54 -12.73 4.62
C ILE A 427 15.59 -12.10 5.55
N PHE A 428 15.16 -11.21 6.43
CA PHE A 428 16.00 -10.55 7.41
C PHE A 428 15.72 -11.05 8.83
N GLN A 429 16.70 -10.94 9.70
CA GLN A 429 16.52 -10.99 11.15
C GLN A 429 17.07 -9.71 11.78
N PHE A 430 16.34 -9.12 12.72
CA PHE A 430 16.83 -8.00 13.52
C PHE A 430 17.73 -8.53 14.65
N GLN A 431 19.00 -8.14 14.66
CA GLN A 431 20.03 -8.69 15.54
C GLN A 431 20.86 -7.58 16.19
N LYS A 432 21.33 -7.80 17.42
CA LYS A 432 22.38 -6.98 18.04
C LYS A 432 23.77 -7.50 17.64
N VAL A 433 24.56 -6.66 16.99
CA VAL A 433 25.90 -6.99 16.48
C VAL A 433 26.87 -5.86 16.85
N ASN A 434 27.89 -6.15 17.65
CA ASN A 434 28.88 -5.18 18.15
C ASN A 434 28.23 -3.96 18.85
N ASP A 435 27.25 -4.22 19.71
CA ASP A 435 26.41 -3.24 20.40
C ASP A 435 25.51 -2.34 19.53
N GLU A 436 25.50 -2.54 18.20
CA GLU A 436 24.57 -1.91 17.24
C GLU A 436 23.42 -2.87 16.87
N PHE A 437 22.18 -2.39 16.84
CA PHE A 437 21.03 -3.17 16.36
C PHE A 437 20.79 -2.93 14.86
N LYS A 438 20.62 -3.99 14.08
CA LYS A 438 20.38 -3.90 12.63
C LYS A 438 19.72 -5.14 12.03
N TYR A 439 19.13 -4.95 10.86
CA TYR A 439 18.65 -6.05 10.02
C TYR A 439 19.82 -6.74 9.33
N ILE A 440 19.98 -8.03 9.60
CA ILE A 440 20.92 -8.92 8.92
C ILE A 440 20.13 -9.79 7.95
N LYS A 441 20.54 -9.86 6.68
CA LYS A 441 19.95 -10.78 5.71
C LYS A 441 20.36 -12.21 6.07
N VAL A 442 19.39 -13.07 6.35
CA VAL A 442 19.58 -14.46 6.79
C VAL A 442 19.10 -15.50 5.77
N GLY A 443 18.38 -15.07 4.73
CA GLY A 443 17.91 -15.95 3.65
C GLY A 443 17.31 -15.21 2.47
N GLU A 444 16.88 -15.98 1.48
CA GLU A 444 16.23 -15.55 0.24
C GLU A 444 15.09 -16.53 -0.09
N TRP A 445 14.05 -16.04 -0.75
CA TRP A 445 12.96 -16.85 -1.30
C TRP A 445 12.66 -16.38 -2.74
N ILE A 446 12.48 -17.34 -3.65
CA ILE A 446 12.25 -17.13 -5.09
C ILE A 446 11.21 -18.18 -5.57
N ASP A 447 10.25 -17.75 -6.39
CA ASP A 447 9.22 -18.56 -7.07
C ASP A 447 9.78 -19.40 -8.24
#